data_AF-A0A658NXM9-F1
#
_entry.id   AF-A0A658NXM9-F1
#
_cell.length_a   1.000
_cell.length_b   1.000
_cell.length_c   1.000
_cell.angle_alpha   90.00
_cell.angle_beta   90.00
_cell.angle_gamma   90.00
#
_symmetry.space_group_name_H-M   'P 1'
#
loop_
_entity.id
_entity.type
_entity.pdbx_description
1 polymer ?
#
loop_
_entity_poly.entity_id
_entity_poly.type
_entity_poly.pdbx_seq_one_letter_code
_entity_poly.pdbx_strand_id
1 'polypeptide(L)' 'MKIISKRRAMTIYRQHLASRIFRFCTGRYQWHGSVCHYTGKVVPDIPGVLAIYAERRQDRNGPYACLMT' A
#
# COMPACT_ATOMS: atom_id res chain seq x y z
N MET A 1 3.30 -4.10 -10.27
CA MET A 1 3.73 -4.23 -8.85
C MET A 1 2.90 -5.23 -8.06
N LYS A 2 3.38 -5.68 -6.89
CA LYS A 2 2.58 -6.47 -5.93
C LYS A 2 2.38 -5.69 -4.64
N ILE A 3 1.19 -5.80 -4.05
CA ILE A 3 0.96 -5.30 -2.69
C ILE A 3 1.77 -6.17 -1.72
N ILE A 4 2.61 -5.55 -0.90
CA ILE A 4 3.44 -6.23 0.09
C ILE A 4 2.93 -5.96 1.51
N SER A 5 3.47 -6.69 2.47
CA SER A 5 3.17 -6.43 3.87
C SER A 5 3.74 -5.07 4.32
N LYS A 6 3.07 -4.41 5.26
CA LYS A 6 3.53 -3.14 5.86
C LYS A 6 4.96 -3.26 6.37
N ARG A 7 5.31 -4.38 7.03
CA ARG A 7 6.67 -4.62 7.52
C ARG A 7 7.71 -4.54 6.41
N ARG A 8 7.47 -5.22 5.29
CA ARG A 8 8.39 -5.24 4.13
C ARG A 8 8.46 -3.87 3.47
N ALA A 9 7.33 -3.17 3.35
CA ALA A 9 7.32 -1.78 2.85
C ALA A 9 8.16 -0.86 3.74
N MET A 10 8.02 -0.94 5.07
CA MET A 10 8.82 -0.12 5.99
C MET A 10 10.33 -0.44 5.94
N THR A 11 10.71 -1.66 5.61
CA THR A 11 12.13 -1.99 5.35
C THR A 11 12.65 -1.23 4.12
N ILE A 12 11.87 -1.21 3.02
CA ILE A 12 12.22 -0.47 1.80
C ILE A 12 12.26 1.03 2.08
N TYR A 13 11.26 1.57 2.79
CA TYR A 13 11.22 2.97 3.20
C TYR A 13 12.51 3.41 3.93
N ARG A 14 12.99 2.60 4.88
CA ARG A 14 14.22 2.88 5.63
C ARG A 14 15.47 2.90 4.75
N GLN A 15 15.46 2.18 3.62
CA GLN A 15 16.56 2.18 2.65
C GLN A 15 16.52 3.42 1.73
N HIS A 16 15.35 4.06 1.59
CA HIS A 16 15.14 5.20 0.70
C HIS A 16 14.70 6.43 1.52
N LEU A 17 15.66 7.13 2.12
CA LEU A 17 15.40 8.30 3.00
C LEU A 17 14.70 9.47 2.28
N ALA A 18 14.85 9.59 0.95
CA ALA A 18 14.15 10.59 0.14
C ALA A 18 12.68 10.22 -0.16
N SER A 19 12.29 8.99 0.16
CA SER A 19 10.95 8.52 -0.17
C SER A 19 9.90 9.10 0.77
N ARG A 20 8.68 9.23 0.26
CA ARG A 20 7.52 9.72 1.01
C ARG A 20 6.44 8.65 1.03
N ILE A 21 5.89 8.41 2.22
CA ILE A 21 4.68 7.62 2.38
C ILE A 21 3.51 8.54 2.12
N PHE A 22 2.70 8.21 1.12
CA PHE A 22 1.44 8.90 0.90
C PHE A 22 0.29 7.93 0.80
N ARG A 23 -0.87 8.51 1.10
CA ARG A 23 -2.15 7.87 1.08
C ARG A 23 -2.64 7.86 -0.39
N PHE A 24 -2.86 6.66 -0.95
CA PHE A 24 -3.59 6.46 -2.20
C PHE A 24 -4.91 5.70 -2.04
N CYS A 25 -6.00 6.29 -2.53
CA CYS A 25 -7.30 5.64 -2.71
C CYS A 25 -7.88 6.03 -4.07
N THR A 26 -8.25 5.03 -4.87
CA THR A 26 -8.88 5.26 -6.17
C THR A 26 -10.40 5.09 -6.14
N GLY A 27 -10.97 4.74 -4.98
CA GLY A 27 -12.38 4.33 -4.86
C GLY A 27 -12.73 3.02 -5.59
N ARG A 28 -11.79 2.43 -6.35
CA ARG A 28 -11.99 1.23 -7.17
C ARG A 28 -11.86 -0.08 -6.40
N TYR A 29 -11.22 -0.05 -5.23
CA TYR A 29 -11.04 -1.23 -4.40
C TYR A 29 -11.99 -1.11 -3.20
N GLN A 30 -12.82 -2.13 -2.98
CA GLN A 30 -13.67 -2.24 -1.80
C GLN A 30 -12.94 -3.02 -0.70
N TRP A 31 -13.19 -2.67 0.57
CA TRP A 31 -12.56 -3.33 1.70
C TRP A 31 -13.30 -4.61 2.06
N HIS A 32 -12.78 -5.73 1.60
CA HIS A 32 -13.17 -7.06 2.04
C HIS A 32 -12.16 -7.61 3.05
N GLY A 33 -12.62 -7.91 4.26
CA GLY A 33 -11.86 -8.67 5.26
C GLY A 33 -10.75 -7.89 5.98
N SER A 34 -9.57 -8.50 6.10
CA SER A 34 -8.41 -7.95 6.82
C SER A 34 -7.31 -7.52 5.84
N VAL A 35 -6.30 -6.79 6.35
CA VAL A 35 -5.16 -6.31 5.54
C VAL A 35 -4.46 -7.44 4.77
N CYS A 36 -4.38 -8.65 5.34
CA CYS A 36 -3.71 -9.77 4.70
C CYS A 36 -4.37 -10.25 3.41
N HIS A 37 -5.67 -9.97 3.22
CA HIS A 37 -6.39 -10.31 2.00
C HIS A 37 -5.82 -9.58 0.76
N TYR A 38 -5.13 -8.46 0.94
CA TYR A 38 -4.55 -7.67 -0.15
C TYR A 38 -3.09 -8.00 -0.43
N THR A 39 -2.36 -8.53 0.56
CA THR A 39 -0.96 -8.89 0.39
C THR A 39 -0.83 -9.93 -0.73
N GLY A 40 0.08 -9.70 -1.67
CA GLY A 40 0.32 -10.57 -2.82
C GLY A 40 -0.52 -10.26 -4.06
N LYS A 41 -1.58 -9.45 -3.96
CA LYS A 41 -2.35 -9.01 -5.12
C LYS A 41 -1.49 -8.17 -6.06
N VAL A 42 -1.61 -8.45 -7.35
CA VAL A 42 -0.90 -7.72 -8.41
C VAL A 42 -1.70 -6.47 -8.74
N VAL A 43 -1.01 -5.34 -8.86
CA VAL A 43 -1.55 -4.06 -9.31
C VAL A 43 -0.71 -3.54 -10.48
N PRO A 44 -1.30 -2.72 -11.37
CA PRO A 44 -0.56 -2.06 -12.42
C PRO A 44 0.69 -1.35 -11.88
N ASP A 45 1.74 -1.31 -12.70
CA ASP A 45 2.95 -0.60 -12.35
C ASP A 45 2.70 0.91 -12.34
N ILE A 46 3.14 1.58 -11.28
CA ILE A 46 2.97 3.03 -11.13
C ILE A 46 4.37 3.65 -11.15
N PRO A 47 4.68 4.50 -12.14
CA PRO A 47 5.99 5.15 -12.24
C PRO A 47 6.33 5.92 -10.96
N GLY A 48 7.57 5.75 -10.48
CA GLY A 48 8.07 6.41 -9.27
C GLY A 48 7.66 5.73 -7.95
N VAL A 49 6.82 4.70 -7.96
CA VAL A 49 6.43 3.98 -6.73
C VAL A 49 7.43 2.88 -6.40
N LEU A 50 7.94 2.87 -5.17
CA LEU A 50 8.85 1.87 -4.63
C LEU A 50 8.10 0.67 -4.04
N ALA A 51 7.00 0.92 -3.34
CA ALA A 51 6.24 -0.12 -2.66
C ALA A 51 4.79 0.30 -2.40
N ILE A 52 3.93 -0.72 -2.31
CA ILE A 52 2.49 -0.58 -2.05
C ILE A 52 2.13 -1.53 -0.91
N TYR A 53 1.50 -1.02 0.14
CA TYR A 53 0.95 -1.88 1.21
C TYR A 53 -0.46 -1.43 1.59
N ALA A 54 -1.29 -2.39 1.98
CA ALA A 54 -2.64 -2.10 2.46
C ALA A 54 -2.61 -1.65 3.93
N GLU A 55 -3.38 -0.62 4.26
CA GLU A 55 -3.54 -0.10 5.61
C GLU A 55 -5.03 0.05 5.93
N ARG A 56 -5.45 -0.45 7.10
CA ARG A 56 -6.84 -0.35 7.56
C ARG A 56 -7.05 1.02 8.19
N ARG A 57 -8.12 1.71 7.78
CA ARG A 57 -8.58 2.95 8.44
C ARG A 57 -9.41 2.63 9.69
N GLN A 58 -9.33 3.51 10.69
CA GLN A 58 -10.18 3.43 11.88
C GLN A 58 -11.68 3.60 11.55
N ASP A 59 -12.00 4.42 10.55
CA ASP A 59 -13.38 4.69 10.09
C ASP A 59 -14.00 3.56 9.24
N ARG A 60 -13.31 2.43 9.09
CA ARG A 60 -13.76 1.23 8.35
C ARG A 60 -14.08 1.47 6.87
N ASN A 61 -13.74 2.63 6.30
CA ASN A 61 -14.14 3.00 4.95
C ASN A 61 -13.02 2.72 3.92
N GLY A 62 -13.07 1.52 3.32
CA GLY A 62 -12.34 1.14 2.10
C GLY A 62 -10.83 0.82 2.25
N PRO A 63 -10.22 0.08 1.29
CA PRO A 63 -8.80 -0.21 1.25
C PRO A 63 -8.04 1.04 0.88
N TYR A 64 -7.14 1.39 1.78
CA TYR A 64 -6.16 2.41 1.53
C TYR A 64 -4.83 1.72 1.22
N ALA A 65 -4.23 2.08 0.09
CA ALA A 65 -2.89 1.65 -0.25
C ALA A 65 -1.95 2.80 0.09
N CYS A 66 -0.95 2.54 0.93
CA CYS A 66 0.12 3.51 1.17
C CYS A 66 1.22 3.24 0.14
N LEU A 67 1.57 4.30 -0.58
CA LEU A 67 2.58 4.29 -1.63
C LEU A 67 3.85 4.96 -1.11
N MET A 68 5.00 4.42 -1.48
CA MET A 68 6.31 5.01 -1.23
C MET A 68 6.85 5.52 -2.56
N THR A 69 7.19 6.79 -2.68
CA THR A 69 7.88 7.40 -3.84
C THR A 69 9.12 8.12 -3.36
#